data_AF-A0A2K9AH95-F1
#
_entry.id   AF-A0A2K9AH95-F1
#
_cell.length_a   1.000
_cell.length_b   1.000
_cell.length_c   1.000
_cell.angle_alpha   90.00
_cell.angle_beta   90.00
_cell.angle_gamma   90.00
#
_symmetry.space_group_name_H-M   'P 1'
#
loop_
_entity.id
_entity.type
_entity.pdbx_description
1 polymer ?
#
loop_
_entity_poly.entity_id
_entity_poly.type
_entity_poly.pdbx_seq_one_letter_code
_entity_poly.pdbx_strand_id
1 'polypeptide(L)'
;MSITYGKAICYSGYREGQNPMAKLYPSKEEIYEDLKILEKDFDYIRMYDASLYTLKTLEVIKENQMNLKVMLTMNLLGEISNHNCSWGGTYTVSEIANNILNNQTELEQTIRYANMFSDIVLAVSAGNESIPEWNENLVSAGRILYFVKELKKHTDVPVTYCDNVHYWNRELREVAEEIDFISIHLYPVWEGKNVSESIDQTIEGYEYIKKLYPNKQVVITETGWPTQSSNHQIRPHVANEYNQKIFNSVIDQWSEKNKITCFFFEAFDETWKGSNDPQEPEKHWGFYGIDRKPKLIKHECNT
;
A
#
# COMPACT_ATOMS: atom_id res chain seq x y z
N MET A 1 -6.93 18.07 -6.32
CA MET A 1 -7.91 17.58 -5.32
C MET A 1 -7.15 17.14 -4.07
N SER A 2 -7.82 16.90 -2.93
CA SER A 2 -7.19 16.42 -1.69
C SER A 2 -8.10 15.38 -1.05
N ILE A 3 -7.54 14.48 -0.24
CA ILE A 3 -8.34 13.56 0.58
C ILE A 3 -8.57 14.16 1.97
N THR A 4 -9.73 13.91 2.55
CA THR A 4 -10.00 14.27 3.95
C THR A 4 -9.19 13.35 4.88
N TYR A 5 -8.89 13.83 6.09
CA TYR A 5 -8.32 12.98 7.12
C TYR A 5 -9.29 11.85 7.49
N GLY A 6 -8.77 10.64 7.63
CA GLY A 6 -9.47 9.46 8.14
C GLY A 6 -8.47 8.39 8.56
N LYS A 7 -8.88 7.50 9.47
CA LYS A 7 -8.06 6.35 9.88
C LYS A 7 -7.98 5.36 8.72
N ALA A 8 -6.78 4.91 8.39
CA ALA A 8 -6.57 4.15 7.17
C ALA A 8 -5.68 2.92 7.39
N ILE A 9 -5.92 1.88 6.59
CA ILE A 9 -5.14 0.64 6.63
C ILE A 9 -4.97 0.04 5.24
N CYS A 10 -3.82 -0.57 4.99
CA CYS A 10 -3.61 -1.37 3.79
C CYS A 10 -4.38 -2.68 3.92
N TYR A 11 -5.16 -3.04 2.90
CA TYR A 11 -6.01 -4.22 2.91
C TYR A 11 -5.70 -5.16 1.75
N SER A 12 -5.33 -6.37 2.12
CA SER A 12 -5.25 -7.54 1.28
C SER A 12 -5.65 -8.73 2.15
N GLY A 13 -6.77 -9.36 1.79
CA GLY A 13 -7.51 -10.31 2.64
C GLY A 13 -7.27 -11.77 2.27
N TYR A 14 -6.16 -12.11 1.62
CA TYR A 14 -5.89 -13.49 1.23
C TYR A 14 -5.78 -14.40 2.46
N ARG A 15 -6.50 -15.52 2.43
CA ARG A 15 -6.45 -16.58 3.46
C ARG A 15 -5.44 -17.65 3.09
N GLU A 16 -5.21 -18.59 4.01
CA GLU A 16 -4.34 -19.74 3.74
C GLU A 16 -4.75 -20.48 2.45
N GLY A 17 -3.77 -20.69 1.56
CA GLY A 17 -3.99 -21.31 0.24
C GLY A 17 -4.51 -20.37 -0.86
N GLN A 18 -4.83 -19.11 -0.53
CA GLN A 18 -5.20 -18.07 -1.49
C GLN A 18 -3.97 -17.24 -1.86
N ASN A 19 -3.89 -16.76 -3.10
CA ASN A 19 -2.83 -15.87 -3.53
C ASN A 19 -3.17 -15.15 -4.86
N PRO A 20 -2.72 -13.89 -5.05
CA PRO A 20 -3.01 -13.12 -6.26
C PRO A 20 -2.45 -13.74 -7.54
N MET A 21 -1.25 -14.31 -7.49
CA MET A 21 -0.52 -14.79 -8.67
C MET A 21 -1.22 -15.98 -9.34
N ALA A 22 -1.76 -16.90 -8.53
CA ALA A 22 -2.59 -18.01 -8.98
C ALA A 22 -4.07 -17.62 -9.18
N LYS A 23 -4.43 -16.35 -8.96
CA LYS A 23 -5.80 -15.82 -9.04
C LYS A 23 -6.78 -16.56 -8.11
N LEU A 24 -6.26 -17.04 -6.98
CA LEU A 24 -7.04 -17.69 -5.93
C LEU A 24 -7.46 -16.60 -4.94
N TYR A 25 -8.58 -15.95 -5.25
CA TYR A 25 -9.07 -14.78 -4.50
C TYR A 25 -10.04 -15.17 -3.38
N PRO A 26 -10.12 -14.36 -2.30
CA PRO A 26 -11.17 -14.47 -1.30
C PRO A 26 -12.59 -14.49 -1.90
N SER A 27 -13.51 -15.18 -1.21
CA SER A 27 -14.95 -15.15 -1.50
C SER A 27 -15.59 -13.83 -1.04
N LYS A 28 -16.82 -13.53 -1.50
CA LYS A 28 -17.54 -12.33 -1.03
C LYS A 28 -17.83 -12.40 0.48
N GLU A 29 -18.09 -13.59 0.99
CA GLU A 29 -18.32 -13.85 2.42
C GLU A 29 -17.05 -13.59 3.24
N GLU A 30 -15.89 -14.09 2.79
CA GLU A 30 -14.60 -13.84 3.44
C GLU A 30 -14.24 -12.35 3.43
N ILE A 31 -14.48 -11.67 2.30
CA ILE A 31 -14.31 -10.21 2.19
C ILE A 31 -15.22 -9.50 3.17
N TYR A 32 -16.50 -9.86 3.23
CA TYR A 32 -17.45 -9.23 4.14
C TYR A 32 -17.04 -9.41 5.61
N GLU A 33 -16.58 -10.60 6.01
CA GLU A 33 -16.03 -10.84 7.34
C GLU A 33 -14.87 -9.88 7.67
N ASP A 34 -13.91 -9.76 6.76
CA ASP A 34 -12.75 -8.90 6.92
C ASP A 34 -13.17 -7.42 7.02
N LEU A 35 -14.03 -6.95 6.11
CA LEU A 35 -14.46 -5.55 6.10
C LEU A 35 -15.28 -5.19 7.35
N LYS A 36 -16.05 -6.12 7.93
CA LYS A 36 -16.76 -5.90 9.21
C LYS A 36 -15.82 -5.77 10.39
N ILE A 37 -14.62 -6.34 10.31
CA ILE A 37 -13.56 -6.10 11.30
C ILE A 37 -13.00 -4.69 11.12
N LEU A 38 -12.66 -4.32 9.89
CA LEU A 38 -11.95 -3.06 9.59
C LEU A 38 -12.83 -1.81 9.76
N GLU A 39 -14.10 -1.85 9.35
CA GLU A 39 -15.03 -0.72 9.45
C GLU A 39 -15.22 -0.18 10.87
N LYS A 40 -14.89 -0.99 11.90
CA LYS A 40 -14.97 -0.57 13.30
C LYS A 40 -13.93 0.48 13.67
N ASP A 41 -12.77 0.43 13.02
CA ASP A 41 -11.57 1.16 13.43
C ASP A 41 -11.01 2.08 12.33
N PHE A 42 -11.39 1.85 11.08
CA PHE A 42 -10.84 2.52 9.91
C PHE A 42 -11.95 3.11 9.05
N ASP A 43 -11.67 4.28 8.49
CA ASP A 43 -12.49 4.95 7.49
C ASP A 43 -12.11 4.51 6.07
N TYR A 44 -10.80 4.25 5.84
CA TYR A 44 -10.23 4.00 4.52
C TYR A 44 -9.45 2.69 4.46
N ILE A 45 -9.58 1.99 3.34
CA ILE A 45 -8.72 0.87 2.97
C ILE A 45 -7.97 1.18 1.67
N ARG A 46 -6.74 0.66 1.53
CA ARG A 46 -5.98 0.70 0.28
C ARG A 46 -5.82 -0.70 -0.29
N MET A 47 -6.13 -0.86 -1.57
CA MET A 47 -5.94 -2.10 -2.33
C MET A 47 -4.90 -1.91 -3.44
N TYR A 48 -4.29 -3.01 -3.89
CA TYR A 48 -3.04 -3.01 -4.67
C TYR A 48 -3.19 -3.39 -6.16
N ASP A 49 -4.41 -3.68 -6.61
CA ASP A 49 -4.68 -4.08 -8.00
C ASP A 49 -6.09 -3.70 -8.44
N ALA A 50 -6.37 -3.81 -9.75
CA ALA A 50 -7.72 -3.72 -10.32
C ALA A 50 -8.27 -5.11 -10.75
N SER A 51 -7.97 -6.15 -9.98
CA SER A 51 -8.38 -7.52 -10.27
C SER A 51 -9.86 -7.79 -9.90
N LEU A 52 -10.31 -9.02 -10.18
CA LEU A 52 -11.62 -9.51 -9.73
C LEU A 52 -11.77 -9.47 -8.20
N TYR A 53 -10.67 -9.56 -7.44
CA TYR A 53 -10.71 -9.42 -5.99
C TYR A 53 -11.13 -8.01 -5.58
N THR A 54 -10.49 -6.97 -6.13
CA THR A 54 -10.87 -5.58 -5.91
C THR A 54 -12.30 -5.29 -6.33
N LEU A 55 -12.76 -5.81 -7.47
CA LEU A 55 -14.16 -5.67 -7.89
C LEU A 55 -15.12 -6.26 -6.85
N LYS A 56 -14.87 -7.49 -6.37
CA LYS A 56 -15.69 -8.12 -5.33
C LYS A 56 -15.71 -7.29 -4.05
N THR A 57 -14.58 -6.72 -3.64
CA THR A 57 -14.50 -5.85 -2.47
C THR A 57 -15.38 -4.60 -2.60
N LEU A 58 -15.31 -3.91 -3.74
CA LEU A 58 -16.15 -2.75 -4.03
C LEU A 58 -17.64 -3.12 -4.06
N GLU A 59 -17.99 -4.27 -4.65
CA GLU A 59 -19.35 -4.80 -4.65
C GLU A 59 -19.84 -5.09 -3.22
N VAL A 60 -19.04 -5.75 -2.38
CA VAL A 60 -19.40 -6.06 -0.99
C VAL A 60 -19.65 -4.78 -0.18
N ILE A 61 -18.78 -3.76 -0.32
CA ILE A 61 -18.97 -2.45 0.33
C ILE A 61 -20.31 -1.83 -0.10
N LYS A 62 -20.59 -1.83 -1.41
CA LYS A 62 -21.81 -1.26 -1.97
C LYS A 62 -23.08 -2.01 -1.54
N GLU A 63 -23.07 -3.33 -1.67
CA GLU A 63 -24.21 -4.22 -1.36
C GLU A 63 -24.58 -4.16 0.12
N ASN A 64 -23.59 -4.02 1.00
CA ASN A 64 -23.78 -3.98 2.45
C ASN A 64 -23.78 -2.56 3.04
N GLN A 65 -23.73 -1.52 2.19
CA GLN A 65 -23.74 -0.11 2.58
C GLN A 65 -22.69 0.25 3.63
N MET A 66 -21.48 -0.30 3.47
CA MET A 66 -20.41 -0.11 4.44
C MET A 66 -19.83 1.31 4.36
N ASN A 67 -19.42 1.86 5.50
CA ASN A 67 -18.82 3.19 5.63
C ASN A 67 -17.29 3.16 5.44
N LEU A 68 -16.81 2.36 4.49
CA LEU A 68 -15.40 2.30 4.10
C LEU A 68 -15.23 2.98 2.74
N LYS A 69 -14.18 3.80 2.59
CA LYS A 69 -13.71 4.27 1.27
C LYS A 69 -12.46 3.53 0.83
N VAL A 70 -12.29 3.39 -0.48
CA VAL A 70 -11.22 2.57 -1.06
C VAL A 70 -10.27 3.43 -1.87
N MET A 71 -8.99 3.38 -1.56
CA MET A 71 -7.94 3.81 -2.47
C MET A 71 -7.57 2.65 -3.40
N LEU A 72 -7.80 2.82 -4.70
CA LEU A 72 -7.44 1.83 -5.73
C LEU A 72 -6.01 2.07 -6.21
N THR A 73 -5.28 1.01 -6.49
CA THR A 73 -3.91 1.09 -7.03
C THR A 73 -3.80 0.19 -8.25
N MET A 74 -3.13 0.67 -9.30
CA MET A 74 -2.78 -0.18 -10.44
C MET A 74 -1.66 -1.15 -10.05
N ASN A 75 -1.79 -2.43 -10.38
CA ASN A 75 -0.70 -3.39 -10.21
C ASN A 75 0.20 -3.42 -11.45
N LEU A 76 1.30 -2.68 -11.41
CA LEU A 76 2.20 -2.56 -12.56
C LEU A 76 3.19 -3.73 -12.64
N LEU A 77 3.33 -4.29 -13.84
CA LEU A 77 4.40 -5.21 -14.22
C LEU A 77 5.56 -4.46 -14.86
N GLY A 78 6.77 -5.03 -14.76
CA GLY A 78 7.98 -4.41 -15.28
C GLY A 78 7.97 -4.16 -16.79
N GLU A 79 8.06 -2.90 -17.21
CA GLU A 79 8.27 -2.51 -18.61
C GLU A 79 9.77 -2.33 -18.93
N ILE A 80 10.64 -2.45 -17.92
CA ILE A 80 12.09 -2.34 -18.01
C ILE A 80 12.71 -3.52 -17.26
N SER A 81 13.70 -4.18 -17.88
CA SER A 81 14.44 -5.24 -17.19
C SER A 81 15.36 -4.68 -16.11
N ASN A 82 15.28 -5.24 -14.91
CA ASN A 82 16.13 -4.95 -13.76
C ASN A 82 17.12 -6.09 -13.49
N HIS A 83 18.22 -6.13 -14.25
CA HIS A 83 19.19 -7.22 -14.17
C HIS A 83 19.90 -7.35 -12.80
N ASN A 84 19.84 -6.33 -11.95
CA ASN A 84 20.53 -6.29 -10.66
C ASN A 84 19.60 -6.55 -9.48
N CYS A 85 18.29 -6.75 -9.70
CA CYS A 85 17.36 -7.04 -8.62
C CYS A 85 17.52 -8.49 -8.13
N SER A 86 17.62 -8.67 -6.82
CA SER A 86 17.74 -9.99 -6.18
C SER A 86 16.49 -10.86 -6.34
N TRP A 87 15.35 -10.25 -6.66
CA TRP A 87 14.05 -10.92 -6.77
C TRP A 87 13.74 -11.39 -8.19
N GLY A 88 14.43 -10.86 -9.21
CA GLY A 88 14.18 -11.20 -10.60
C GLY A 88 14.17 -9.96 -11.47
N GLY A 89 13.21 -9.88 -12.40
CA GLY A 89 13.04 -8.68 -13.24
C GLY A 89 13.83 -8.68 -14.54
N THR A 90 14.40 -9.80 -14.98
CA THR A 90 14.94 -9.90 -16.34
C THR A 90 13.87 -10.43 -17.29
N TYR A 91 13.45 -9.59 -18.23
CA TYR A 91 12.41 -9.89 -19.19
C TYR A 91 12.94 -9.94 -20.62
N THR A 92 12.36 -10.83 -21.43
CA THR A 92 12.49 -10.82 -22.88
C THR A 92 11.67 -9.67 -23.50
N VAL A 93 11.95 -9.31 -24.75
CA VAL A 93 11.16 -8.30 -25.48
C VAL A 93 9.67 -8.67 -25.55
N SER A 94 9.35 -9.97 -25.68
CA SER A 94 7.96 -10.41 -25.71
C SER A 94 7.27 -10.29 -24.35
N GLU A 95 7.99 -10.53 -23.26
CA GLU A 95 7.45 -10.35 -21.90
C GLU A 95 7.22 -8.87 -21.61
N ILE A 96 8.15 -7.98 -21.98
CA ILE A 96 7.97 -6.53 -21.86
C ILE A 96 6.73 -6.07 -22.66
N ALA A 97 6.56 -6.56 -23.89
CA ALA A 97 5.38 -6.22 -24.70
C ALA A 97 4.07 -6.68 -24.03
N ASN A 98 4.05 -7.87 -23.42
CA ASN A 98 2.91 -8.35 -22.66
C ASN A 98 2.67 -7.53 -21.39
N ASN A 99 3.73 -7.12 -20.68
CA ASN A 99 3.64 -6.29 -19.48
C ASN A 99 3.05 -4.92 -19.80
N ILE A 100 3.44 -4.29 -20.92
CA ILE A 100 2.85 -3.04 -21.40
C ILE A 100 1.33 -3.19 -21.63
N LEU A 101 0.90 -4.30 -22.24
CA LEU A 101 -0.53 -4.57 -22.48
C LEU A 101 -1.29 -4.82 -21.16
N ASN A 102 -0.67 -5.54 -20.21
CA ASN A 102 -1.24 -5.77 -18.88
C ASN A 102 -1.39 -4.45 -18.11
N ASN A 103 -0.37 -3.59 -18.09
CA ASN A 103 -0.43 -2.29 -17.42
C ASN A 103 -1.49 -1.37 -18.04
N GLN A 104 -1.66 -1.44 -19.37
CA GLN A 104 -2.75 -0.72 -20.05
C GLN A 104 -4.12 -1.27 -19.63
N THR A 105 -4.26 -2.58 -19.44
CA THR A 105 -5.48 -3.21 -18.93
C THR A 105 -5.77 -2.78 -17.49
N GLU A 106 -4.75 -2.73 -16.63
CA GLU A 106 -4.87 -2.24 -15.24
C GLU A 106 -5.33 -0.78 -15.19
N LEU A 107 -4.82 0.08 -16.09
CA LEU A 107 -5.28 1.47 -16.22
C LEU A 107 -6.78 1.50 -16.54
N GLU A 108 -7.21 0.76 -17.56
CA GLU A 108 -8.60 0.74 -18.02
C GLU A 108 -9.56 0.20 -16.96
N GLN A 109 -9.18 -0.86 -16.24
CA GLN A 109 -9.99 -1.38 -15.14
C GLN A 109 -10.04 -0.42 -13.95
N THR A 110 -8.91 0.22 -13.60
CA THR A 110 -8.87 1.21 -12.52
C THR A 110 -9.81 2.38 -12.82
N ILE A 111 -9.76 2.93 -14.04
CA ILE A 111 -10.69 3.98 -14.50
C ILE A 111 -12.14 3.50 -14.40
N ARG A 112 -12.42 2.28 -14.90
CA ARG A 112 -13.77 1.72 -14.87
C ARG A 112 -14.31 1.58 -13.45
N TYR A 113 -13.51 1.07 -12.52
CA TYR A 113 -13.92 0.87 -11.12
C TYR A 113 -14.06 2.20 -10.38
N ALA A 114 -13.14 3.15 -10.59
CA ALA A 114 -13.25 4.50 -10.05
C ALA A 114 -14.57 5.18 -10.43
N ASN A 115 -14.99 5.06 -11.69
CA ASN A 115 -16.23 5.67 -12.17
C ASN A 115 -17.49 4.90 -11.73
N MET A 116 -17.44 3.55 -11.70
CA MET A 116 -18.58 2.72 -11.32
C MET A 116 -18.93 2.78 -9.83
N PHE A 117 -17.91 3.03 -8.99
CA PHE A 117 -18.00 3.08 -7.54
C PHE A 117 -17.51 4.43 -7.00
N SER A 118 -17.84 5.53 -7.71
CA SER A 118 -17.36 6.89 -7.39
C SER A 118 -17.79 7.40 -6.01
N ASP A 119 -18.83 6.81 -5.43
CA ASP A 119 -19.25 7.06 -4.06
C ASP A 119 -18.40 6.32 -3.02
N ILE A 120 -17.68 5.27 -3.40
CA ILE A 120 -16.85 4.42 -2.51
C ILE A 120 -15.36 4.70 -2.72
N VAL A 121 -14.92 5.00 -3.94
CA VAL A 121 -13.51 5.21 -4.27
C VAL A 121 -13.04 6.56 -3.73
N LEU A 122 -12.06 6.52 -2.83
CA LEU A 122 -11.43 7.68 -2.20
C LEU A 122 -10.46 8.39 -3.15
N ALA A 123 -9.64 7.61 -3.83
CA ALA A 123 -8.54 8.05 -4.69
C ALA A 123 -8.05 6.87 -5.56
N VAL A 124 -7.29 7.18 -6.61
CA VAL A 124 -6.62 6.20 -7.45
C VAL A 124 -5.11 6.44 -7.50
N SER A 125 -4.32 5.37 -7.49
CA SER A 125 -2.86 5.42 -7.64
C SER A 125 -2.42 4.80 -8.96
N ALA A 126 -1.54 5.51 -9.66
CA ALA A 126 -0.91 5.11 -10.91
C ALA A 126 0.20 4.05 -10.75
N GLY A 127 0.16 3.24 -9.69
CA GLY A 127 1.14 2.20 -9.41
C GLY A 127 1.58 2.13 -7.94
N ASN A 128 2.48 1.19 -7.68
CA ASN A 128 3.08 0.93 -6.37
C ASN A 128 4.56 0.57 -6.53
N GLU A 129 5.46 1.40 -6.01
CA GLU A 129 6.92 1.14 -5.96
C GLU A 129 7.52 0.55 -7.25
N SER A 130 7.16 1.08 -8.43
CA SER A 130 7.68 0.61 -9.71
C SER A 130 8.92 1.39 -10.19
N ILE A 131 9.40 2.36 -9.41
CA ILE A 131 10.63 3.12 -9.65
C ILE A 131 11.84 2.54 -8.91
N PRO A 132 11.72 2.05 -7.66
CA PRO A 132 12.87 1.65 -6.88
C PRO A 132 13.72 0.54 -7.49
N GLU A 133 15.05 0.69 -7.43
CA GLU A 133 15.97 -0.29 -8.02
C GLU A 133 15.91 -1.68 -7.39
N TRP A 134 15.28 -1.82 -6.21
CA TRP A 134 15.06 -3.12 -5.57
C TRP A 134 13.80 -3.84 -6.03
N ASN A 135 12.94 -3.21 -6.84
CA ASN A 135 11.75 -3.85 -7.39
C ASN A 135 12.07 -4.51 -8.75
N GLU A 136 11.59 -5.73 -8.95
CA GLU A 136 11.67 -6.44 -10.23
C GLU A 136 10.81 -5.80 -11.33
N ASN A 137 9.69 -5.17 -10.96
CA ASN A 137 8.70 -4.61 -11.88
C ASN A 137 8.98 -3.14 -12.22
N LEU A 138 10.16 -2.84 -12.77
CA LEU A 138 10.54 -1.47 -13.09
C LEU A 138 9.68 -0.86 -14.22
N VAL A 139 9.21 0.36 -13.98
CA VAL A 139 8.48 1.21 -14.93
C VAL A 139 9.07 2.61 -14.90
N SER A 140 9.36 3.20 -16.05
CA SER A 140 9.97 4.55 -16.08
C SER A 140 9.06 5.62 -15.48
N ALA A 141 9.65 6.67 -14.88
CA ALA A 141 8.91 7.83 -14.39
C ALA A 141 8.04 8.49 -15.47
N GLY A 142 8.49 8.51 -16.73
CA GLY A 142 7.69 9.03 -17.85
C GLY A 142 6.44 8.18 -18.15
N ARG A 143 6.52 6.86 -17.95
CA ARG A 143 5.37 5.95 -18.08
C ARG A 143 4.40 6.10 -16.89
N ILE A 144 4.92 6.26 -15.68
CA ILE A 144 4.10 6.62 -14.51
C ILE A 144 3.37 7.94 -14.74
N LEU A 145 4.05 8.97 -15.25
CA LEU A 145 3.43 10.25 -15.59
C LEU A 145 2.32 10.11 -16.63
N TYR A 146 2.48 9.23 -17.62
CA TYR A 146 1.41 8.89 -18.57
C TYR A 146 0.18 8.31 -17.85
N PHE A 147 0.37 7.33 -16.96
CA PHE A 147 -0.74 6.73 -16.22
C PHE A 147 -1.45 7.75 -15.33
N VAL A 148 -0.71 8.61 -14.63
CA VAL A 148 -1.28 9.72 -13.85
C VAL A 148 -2.15 10.61 -14.72
N LYS A 149 -1.67 11.03 -15.89
CA LYS A 149 -2.42 11.92 -16.80
C LYS A 149 -3.70 11.26 -17.34
N GLU A 150 -3.64 9.98 -17.70
CA GLU A 150 -4.83 9.26 -18.18
C GLU A 150 -5.84 9.02 -17.05
N LEU A 151 -5.40 8.68 -15.83
CA LEU A 151 -6.30 8.58 -14.67
C LEU A 151 -7.00 9.93 -14.41
N LYS A 152 -6.26 11.04 -14.39
CA LYS A 152 -6.83 12.38 -14.15
C LYS A 152 -7.81 12.82 -15.24
N LYS A 153 -7.56 12.40 -16.48
CA LYS A 153 -8.42 12.72 -17.63
C LYS A 153 -9.73 11.94 -17.61
N HIS A 154 -9.75 10.76 -16.99
CA HIS A 154 -10.85 9.81 -17.09
C HIS A 154 -11.53 9.47 -15.76
N THR A 155 -11.13 10.11 -14.66
CA THR A 155 -11.74 9.93 -13.34
C THR A 155 -11.91 11.27 -12.63
N ASP A 156 -12.93 11.37 -11.76
CA ASP A 156 -13.22 12.58 -10.97
C ASP A 156 -12.70 12.49 -9.52
N VAL A 157 -11.91 11.45 -9.20
CA VAL A 157 -11.32 11.24 -7.86
C VAL A 157 -9.85 11.69 -7.83
N PRO A 158 -9.30 12.04 -6.65
CA PRO A 158 -7.89 12.38 -6.52
C PRO A 158 -6.96 11.28 -7.08
N VAL A 159 -5.95 11.69 -7.84
CA VAL A 159 -4.95 10.80 -8.45
C VAL A 159 -3.59 10.98 -7.79
N THR A 160 -2.92 9.87 -7.51
CA THR A 160 -1.56 9.84 -6.97
C THR A 160 -0.68 8.77 -7.63
N TYR A 161 0.54 8.62 -7.13
CA TYR A 161 1.42 7.49 -7.38
C TYR A 161 2.11 7.15 -6.05
N CYS A 162 2.07 5.89 -5.64
CA CYS A 162 2.57 5.44 -4.34
C CYS A 162 4.01 4.93 -4.45
N ASP A 163 4.94 5.57 -3.77
CA ASP A 163 6.34 5.16 -3.80
C ASP A 163 7.09 5.52 -2.52
N ASN A 164 8.27 4.93 -2.37
CA ASN A 164 9.20 5.16 -1.29
C ASN A 164 9.64 6.64 -1.23
N VAL A 165 9.76 7.16 -0.01
CA VAL A 165 10.13 8.56 0.29
C VAL A 165 11.37 9.04 -0.48
N HIS A 166 12.34 8.16 -0.74
CA HIS A 166 13.64 8.50 -1.31
C HIS A 166 13.63 8.92 -2.79
N TYR A 167 12.56 8.65 -3.54
CA TYR A 167 12.48 8.95 -4.98
C TYR A 167 11.81 10.31 -5.28
N TRP A 168 11.12 10.87 -4.30
CA TRP A 168 10.34 12.10 -4.44
C TRP A 168 11.21 13.35 -4.65
N ASN A 169 12.49 13.32 -4.32
CA ASN A 169 13.40 14.46 -4.56
C ASN A 169 14.21 14.35 -5.86
N ARG A 170 14.04 13.28 -6.64
CA ARG A 170 14.75 13.04 -7.91
C ARG A 170 13.83 12.54 -9.02
N GLU A 171 13.65 11.22 -9.18
CA GLU A 171 12.98 10.62 -10.34
C GLU A 171 11.50 11.04 -10.45
N LEU A 172 10.85 11.33 -9.32
CA LEU A 172 9.42 11.61 -9.28
C LEU A 172 9.07 13.11 -9.33
N ARG A 173 9.99 14.02 -9.61
CA ARG A 173 9.69 15.47 -9.63
C ARG A 173 8.58 15.85 -10.61
N GLU A 174 8.62 15.33 -11.84
CA GLU A 174 7.58 15.61 -12.84
C GLU A 174 6.24 14.97 -12.47
N VAL A 175 6.27 13.76 -11.89
CA VAL A 175 5.08 13.08 -11.38
C VAL A 175 4.47 13.89 -10.23
N ALA A 176 5.31 14.41 -9.33
CA ALA A 176 4.90 15.23 -8.20
C ALA A 176 4.21 16.52 -8.64
N GLU A 177 4.57 17.11 -9.78
CA GLU A 177 3.88 18.29 -10.33
C GLU A 177 2.45 17.95 -10.80
N GLU A 178 2.25 16.77 -11.38
CA GLU A 178 0.97 16.35 -11.98
C GLU A 178 -0.04 15.79 -10.97
N ILE A 179 0.38 14.98 -9.99
CA ILE A 179 -0.55 14.31 -9.06
C ILE A 179 -1.30 15.27 -8.11
N ASP A 180 -2.42 14.84 -7.57
CA ASP A 180 -3.25 15.63 -6.65
C ASP A 180 -2.66 15.73 -5.23
N PHE A 181 -2.04 14.65 -4.74
CA PHE A 181 -1.35 14.59 -3.45
C PHE A 181 -0.13 13.67 -3.54
N ILE A 182 0.88 13.93 -2.70
CA ILE A 182 2.10 13.12 -2.61
C ILE A 182 1.82 11.91 -1.70
N SER A 183 2.27 10.73 -2.13
CA SER A 183 1.98 9.45 -1.48
C SER A 183 3.29 8.74 -1.15
N ILE A 184 3.64 8.66 0.14
CA ILE A 184 4.98 8.21 0.56
C ILE A 184 4.93 6.90 1.33
N HIS A 185 5.92 6.05 1.09
CA HIS A 185 6.19 4.87 1.90
C HIS A 185 7.40 5.08 2.79
N LEU A 186 7.28 4.66 4.05
CA LEU A 186 8.28 4.85 5.09
C LEU A 186 8.46 3.55 5.88
N TYR A 187 9.58 2.86 5.65
CA TYR A 187 9.94 1.65 6.40
C TYR A 187 11.39 1.69 6.90
N PRO A 188 11.72 2.54 7.88
CA PRO A 188 13.07 2.58 8.45
C PRO A 188 13.55 1.23 9.02
N VAL A 189 12.62 0.33 9.39
CA VAL A 189 12.94 -1.03 9.85
C VAL A 189 13.69 -1.86 8.78
N TRP A 190 13.37 -1.68 7.49
CA TRP A 190 14.12 -2.30 6.38
C TRP A 190 15.55 -1.77 6.25
N GLU A 191 15.80 -0.56 6.77
CA GLU A 191 17.12 0.07 6.84
C GLU A 191 17.87 -0.32 8.14
N GLY A 192 17.36 -1.28 8.91
CA GLY A 192 17.98 -1.83 10.12
C GLY A 192 17.85 -0.95 11.36
N LYS A 193 16.92 0.00 11.36
CA LYS A 193 16.65 0.92 12.48
C LYS A 193 15.88 0.26 13.60
N ASN A 194 16.13 0.68 14.83
CA ASN A 194 15.31 0.29 15.98
C ASN A 194 14.01 1.09 16.05
N VAL A 195 13.09 0.75 16.96
CA VAL A 195 11.76 1.37 17.05
C VAL A 195 11.83 2.89 17.24
N SER A 196 12.67 3.38 18.15
CA SER A 196 12.78 4.83 18.42
C SER A 196 13.29 5.57 17.19
N GLU A 197 14.38 5.08 16.61
CA GLU A 197 14.95 5.65 15.38
C GLU A 197 13.95 5.64 14.23
N SER A 198 13.14 4.58 14.13
CA SER A 198 12.15 4.44 13.07
C SER A 198 10.99 5.41 13.23
N ILE A 199 10.56 5.68 14.46
CA ILE A 199 9.54 6.72 14.73
C ILE A 199 10.07 8.07 14.26
N ASP A 200 11.29 8.43 14.68
CA ASP A 200 11.91 9.71 14.32
C ASP A 200 12.06 9.83 12.81
N GLN A 201 12.59 8.80 12.14
CA GLN A 201 12.81 8.82 10.68
C GLN A 201 11.52 8.83 9.87
N THR A 202 10.45 8.18 10.33
CA THR A 202 9.13 8.28 9.68
C THR A 202 8.60 9.71 9.72
N ILE A 203 8.69 10.38 10.89
CA ILE A 203 8.27 11.78 11.03
C ILE A 203 9.15 12.72 10.21
N GLU A 204 10.48 12.55 10.29
CA GLU A 204 11.44 13.35 9.52
C GLU A 204 11.25 13.19 8.00
N GLY A 205 11.00 11.97 7.53
CA GLY A 205 10.72 11.68 6.13
C GLY A 205 9.45 12.39 5.64
N TYR A 206 8.38 12.37 6.45
CA TYR A 206 7.17 13.15 6.15
C TYR A 206 7.46 14.66 6.07
N GLU A 207 8.11 15.23 7.08
CA GLU A 207 8.40 16.66 7.15
C GLU A 207 9.32 17.12 6.01
N TYR A 208 10.28 16.27 5.62
CA TYR A 208 11.13 16.51 4.48
C TYR A 208 10.34 16.65 3.18
N ILE A 209 9.42 15.72 2.91
CA ILE A 209 8.57 15.77 1.71
C ILE A 209 7.58 16.93 1.77
N LYS A 210 7.03 17.24 2.95
CA LYS A 210 6.15 18.39 3.14
C LYS A 210 6.88 19.71 2.86
N LYS A 211 8.14 19.83 3.28
CA LYS A 211 8.99 20.99 2.96
C LYS A 211 9.34 21.06 1.48
N LEU A 212 9.58 19.92 0.84
CA LEU A 212 9.91 19.84 -0.58
C LEU A 212 8.70 20.23 -1.47
N TYR A 213 7.49 19.84 -1.07
CA TYR A 213 6.23 20.11 -1.79
C TYR A 213 5.21 20.83 -0.90
N PRO A 214 5.45 22.11 -0.52
CA PRO A 214 4.66 22.81 0.49
C PRO A 214 3.17 22.94 0.12
N ASN A 215 2.88 23.05 -1.19
CA ASN A 215 1.54 23.27 -1.72
C ASN A 215 0.77 21.96 -2.00
N LYS A 216 1.37 20.79 -1.75
CA LYS A 216 0.69 19.50 -1.91
C LYS A 216 0.39 18.88 -0.55
N GLN A 217 -0.74 18.20 -0.45
CA GLN A 217 -1.00 17.30 0.66
C GLN A 217 -0.01 16.14 0.56
N VAL A 218 0.50 15.69 1.71
CA VAL A 218 1.34 14.50 1.82
C VAL A 218 0.56 13.48 2.63
N VAL A 219 0.48 12.26 2.11
CA VAL A 219 -0.22 11.10 2.70
C VAL A 219 0.80 9.99 2.85
N ILE A 220 0.82 9.34 4.01
CA ILE A 220 1.63 8.13 4.21
C ILE A 220 0.79 6.96 3.74
N THR A 221 1.15 6.36 2.60
CA THR A 221 0.36 5.25 2.05
C THR A 221 0.85 3.87 2.40
N GLU A 222 2.01 3.80 3.05
CA GLU A 222 2.52 2.58 3.67
C GLU A 222 3.54 2.93 4.76
N THR A 223 3.33 2.37 5.94
CA THR A 223 4.33 2.27 7.01
C THR A 223 3.84 1.22 8.00
N GLY A 224 4.75 0.56 8.70
CA GLY A 224 4.36 -0.47 9.65
C GLY A 224 5.54 -1.07 10.38
N TRP A 225 5.26 -2.16 11.10
CA TRP A 225 6.28 -2.93 11.81
C TRP A 225 5.91 -4.41 11.81
N PRO A 226 6.82 -5.32 11.43
CA PRO A 226 6.52 -6.75 11.39
C PRO A 226 6.64 -7.37 12.79
N THR A 227 5.87 -8.43 13.03
CA THR A 227 5.86 -9.15 14.32
C THR A 227 6.76 -10.37 14.37
N GLN A 228 7.34 -10.77 13.23
CA GLN A 228 8.35 -11.82 13.14
C GLN A 228 9.32 -11.49 12.00
N SER A 229 10.53 -12.04 12.05
CA SER A 229 11.50 -11.95 10.96
C SER A 229 12.57 -13.03 11.10
N SER A 230 12.90 -13.70 10.00
CA SER A 230 14.12 -14.48 9.81
C SER A 230 15.18 -13.73 8.97
N ASN A 231 14.86 -12.53 8.50
CA ASN A 231 15.70 -11.72 7.62
C ASN A 231 16.84 -11.03 8.41
N HIS A 232 17.99 -10.82 7.77
CA HIS A 232 19.12 -10.12 8.39
C HIS A 232 18.97 -8.59 8.43
N GLN A 233 18.23 -7.99 7.50
CA GLN A 233 17.95 -6.56 7.45
C GLN A 233 17.01 -6.14 8.60
N ILE A 234 15.91 -6.89 8.77
CA ILE A 234 15.02 -6.75 9.93
C ILE A 234 15.44 -7.75 11.00
N ARG A 235 16.23 -7.31 11.98
CA ARG A 235 16.78 -8.19 13.01
C ARG A 235 15.65 -8.93 13.77
N PRO A 236 15.72 -10.27 13.96
CA PRO A 236 14.63 -11.04 14.56
C PRO A 236 14.15 -10.51 15.92
N HIS A 237 15.06 -10.02 16.78
CA HIS A 237 14.69 -9.51 18.10
C HIS A 237 13.88 -8.21 18.06
N VAL A 238 13.93 -7.43 16.96
CA VAL A 238 13.14 -6.20 16.84
C VAL A 238 11.76 -6.44 16.23
N ALA A 239 11.58 -7.52 15.48
CA ALA A 239 10.30 -7.92 14.91
C ALA A 239 9.48 -8.70 15.93
N ASN A 240 8.58 -8.01 16.65
CA ASN A 240 7.71 -8.60 17.66
C ASN A 240 6.48 -7.69 17.89
N GLU A 241 5.41 -8.27 18.44
CA GLU A 241 4.14 -7.56 18.67
C GLU A 241 4.24 -6.35 19.62
N TYR A 242 5.19 -6.37 20.57
CA TYR A 242 5.39 -5.24 21.49
C TYR A 242 5.96 -4.02 20.76
N ASN A 243 6.97 -4.25 19.91
CA ASN A 243 7.57 -3.21 19.09
C ASN A 243 6.59 -2.70 18.02
N GLN A 244 5.80 -3.59 17.41
CA GLN A 244 4.71 -3.18 16.50
C GLN A 244 3.72 -2.27 17.23
N LYS A 245 3.30 -2.66 18.44
CA LYS A 245 2.41 -1.83 19.24
C LYS A 245 2.98 -0.44 19.49
N ILE A 246 4.25 -0.32 19.89
CA ILE A 246 4.89 0.97 20.16
C ILE A 246 4.97 1.81 18.88
N PHE A 247 5.58 1.27 17.82
CA PHE A 247 5.80 1.99 16.57
C PHE A 247 4.48 2.52 16.00
N ASN A 248 3.52 1.61 15.74
CA ASN A 248 2.27 1.97 15.11
C ASN A 248 1.42 2.90 15.98
N SER A 249 1.37 2.71 17.31
CA SER A 249 0.58 3.60 18.19
C SER A 249 1.14 5.02 18.23
N VAL A 250 2.47 5.19 18.26
CA VAL A 250 3.09 6.51 18.28
C VAL A 250 2.87 7.24 16.95
N ILE A 251 3.04 6.54 15.82
CA ILE A 251 2.76 7.10 14.50
C ILE A 251 1.27 7.43 14.34
N ASP A 252 0.35 6.57 14.81
CA ASP A 252 -1.10 6.82 14.75
C ASP A 252 -1.46 8.10 15.52
N GLN A 253 -1.02 8.21 16.78
CA GLN A 253 -1.25 9.41 17.60
C GLN A 253 -0.68 10.68 16.98
N TRP A 254 0.54 10.61 16.44
CA TRP A 254 1.16 11.74 15.75
C TRP A 254 0.37 12.12 14.49
N SER A 255 -0.03 11.14 13.68
CA SER A 255 -0.79 11.38 12.44
C SER A 255 -2.17 11.97 12.73
N GLU A 256 -2.87 11.48 13.76
CA GLU A 256 -4.19 11.95 14.18
C GLU A 256 -4.16 13.40 14.69
N LYS A 257 -3.14 13.73 15.49
CA LYS A 257 -2.90 15.08 16.00
C LYS A 257 -2.68 16.08 14.86
N ASN A 258 -1.95 15.67 13.82
CA ASN A 258 -1.59 16.52 12.68
C ASN A 258 -2.55 16.41 11.49
N LYS A 259 -3.61 15.59 11.59
CA LYS A 259 -4.58 15.32 10.51
C LYS A 259 -3.92 14.81 9.22
N ILE A 260 -2.97 13.89 9.40
CA ILE A 260 -2.26 13.19 8.33
C ILE A 260 -2.90 11.81 8.17
N THR A 261 -3.42 11.49 6.98
CA THR A 261 -3.89 10.14 6.70
C THR A 261 -2.69 9.21 6.56
N CYS A 262 -2.69 8.12 7.33
CA CYS A 262 -1.63 7.12 7.35
C CYS A 262 -2.24 5.74 7.13
N PHE A 263 -1.93 5.10 6.00
CA PHE A 263 -2.32 3.73 5.70
C PHE A 263 -1.28 2.78 6.31
N PHE A 264 -1.61 2.20 7.47
CA PHE A 264 -0.72 1.25 8.11
C PHE A 264 -0.66 -0.07 7.33
N PHE A 265 0.53 -0.61 7.18
CA PHE A 265 0.78 -1.92 6.58
C PHE A 265 0.94 -2.95 7.71
N GLU A 266 0.00 -3.87 7.92
CA GLU A 266 -1.26 -4.03 7.17
C GLU A 266 -2.41 -4.62 8.01
N ALA A 267 -3.58 -4.83 7.40
CA ALA A 267 -4.74 -5.40 8.07
C ALA A 267 -4.49 -6.82 8.60
N PHE A 268 -4.17 -7.76 7.73
CA PHE A 268 -4.05 -9.19 8.09
C PHE A 268 -2.66 -9.72 7.71
N ASP A 269 -2.12 -10.65 8.49
CA ASP A 269 -0.96 -11.43 8.06
C ASP A 269 -1.27 -12.21 6.79
N GLU A 270 -0.31 -12.23 5.85
CA GLU A 270 -0.48 -12.82 4.53
C GLU A 270 0.59 -13.89 4.25
N THR A 271 0.20 -15.16 4.39
CA THR A 271 1.15 -16.29 4.31
C THR A 271 1.68 -16.54 2.89
N TRP A 272 1.10 -15.93 1.86
CA TRP A 272 1.56 -16.05 0.47
C TRP A 272 2.75 -15.14 0.13
N LYS A 273 3.01 -14.09 0.92
CA LYS A 273 4.05 -13.09 0.61
C LYS A 273 5.47 -13.59 0.89
N GLY A 274 6.42 -13.05 0.14
CA GLY A 274 7.85 -13.32 0.31
C GLY A 274 8.23 -14.77 0.01
N SER A 275 9.19 -15.31 0.78
CA SER A 275 9.70 -16.66 0.58
C SER A 275 8.82 -17.76 1.18
N ASN A 276 9.21 -19.03 1.02
CA ASN A 276 8.56 -20.16 1.68
C ASN A 276 8.92 -20.28 3.18
N ASP A 277 9.79 -19.41 3.71
CA ASP A 277 10.11 -19.39 5.14
C ASP A 277 8.91 -18.89 5.94
N PRO A 278 8.36 -19.68 6.88
CA PRO A 278 7.27 -19.24 7.74
C PRO A 278 7.60 -17.99 8.56
N GLN A 279 8.88 -17.69 8.81
CA GLN A 279 9.32 -16.51 9.58
C GLN A 279 9.73 -15.33 8.69
N GLU A 280 9.51 -15.39 7.37
CA GLU A 280 9.74 -14.26 6.46
C GLU A 280 8.94 -13.03 6.92
N PRO A 281 9.56 -11.88 7.20
CA PRO A 281 8.87 -10.69 7.73
C PRO A 281 7.65 -10.25 6.90
N GLU A 282 7.70 -10.40 5.57
CA GLU A 282 6.59 -10.07 4.67
C GLU A 282 5.26 -10.75 5.03
N LYS A 283 5.28 -11.86 5.77
CA LYS A 283 4.07 -12.57 6.21
C LYS A 283 3.47 -12.03 7.52
N HIS A 284 4.13 -11.10 8.21
CA HIS A 284 3.88 -10.79 9.63
C HIS A 284 3.62 -9.32 9.95
N TRP A 285 3.12 -8.54 9.00
CA TRP A 285 2.83 -7.10 9.19
C TRP A 285 1.44 -6.81 9.74
N GLY A 286 0.55 -7.81 9.77
CA GLY A 286 -0.85 -7.66 10.11
C GLY A 286 -1.07 -7.11 11.51
N PHE A 287 -2.10 -6.27 11.67
CA PHE A 287 -2.70 -5.95 12.98
C PHE A 287 -3.55 -7.12 13.51
N TYR A 288 -3.98 -7.97 12.60
CA TYR A 288 -4.65 -9.24 12.86
C TYR A 288 -3.82 -10.37 12.24
N GLY A 289 -3.87 -11.56 12.84
CA GLY A 289 -3.25 -12.75 12.26
C GLY A 289 -4.02 -13.27 11.03
N ILE A 290 -3.47 -14.31 10.38
CA ILE A 290 -4.11 -14.99 9.23
C ILE A 290 -5.51 -15.55 9.58
N ASP A 291 -5.73 -15.88 10.86
CA ASP A 291 -7.00 -16.35 11.42
C ASP A 291 -7.94 -15.22 11.86
N ARG A 292 -7.63 -13.97 11.48
CA ARG A 292 -8.38 -12.74 11.81
C ARG A 292 -8.40 -12.40 13.30
N LYS A 293 -7.60 -13.09 14.14
CA LYS A 293 -7.51 -12.74 15.56
C LYS A 293 -6.66 -11.47 15.74
N PRO A 294 -7.08 -10.56 16.64
CA PRO A 294 -6.30 -9.36 16.95
C PRO A 294 -4.93 -9.71 17.52
N LYS A 295 -3.90 -8.99 17.08
CA LYS A 295 -2.59 -8.95 17.75
C LYS A 295 -2.57 -7.90 18.85
N LEU A 296 -1.46 -7.81 19.60
CA LEU A 296 -1.29 -6.91 20.74
C LEU A 296 -1.59 -5.43 20.43
N ILE A 297 -1.34 -4.98 19.20
CA ILE A 297 -1.68 -3.61 18.74
C ILE A 297 -3.17 -3.29 18.86
N LYS A 298 -4.04 -4.30 18.74
CA LYS A 298 -5.50 -4.16 18.88
C LYS A 298 -5.99 -4.29 20.32
N HIS A 299 -5.13 -4.65 21.27
CA HIS A 299 -5.49 -4.72 22.68
C HIS A 299 -5.36 -3.34 23.32
N GLU A 300 -6.37 -2.93 24.09
CA GLU A 300 -6.31 -1.72 24.90
C GLU A 300 -5.10 -1.77 25.85
N CYS A 301 -4.43 -0.65 26.04
CA CYS A 301 -3.51 -0.51 27.16
C CYS A 301 -4.37 -0.43 28.42
N ASN A 302 -4.33 -1.46 29.28
CA ASN A 302 -4.76 -1.28 30.66
C ASN A 302 -3.87 -0.19 31.27
N THR A 303 -4.41 1.02 31.38
CA THR A 303 -3.79 2.15 32.09
C THR A 303 -3.75 1.89 33.58
#